data_AF-A0A7Y8EXF4-F1
#
_entry.id   AF-A0A7Y8EXF4-F1
#
_cell.length_a   1.000
_cell.length_b   1.000
_cell.length_c   1.000
_cell.angle_alpha   90.00
_cell.angle_beta   90.00
_cell.angle_gamma   90.00
#
_symmetry.space_group_name_H-M   'P 1'
#
loop_
_entity.id
_entity.type
_entity.pdbx_description
1 polymer ?
#
loop_
_entity_poly.entity_id
_entity_poly.type
_entity_poly.pdbx_seq_one_letter_code
_entity_poly.pdbx_strand_id
1 'polypeptide(L)'
;MLTDFYLDRSVFDAAILKEDSCAAIHDVILEYWKRYGILIVPNSSAQEYLDSIKTLPPKFHQRWITAFTDYSKFRSSEHWGECGSYPSFQKVTSLSEFFTTALAEDTISAVICDNEKTTRFCFESFFELVGIGAITESIHFNTSKDSSTKDIAFNSDLNKVWQEKFNKFTQFNSKIFISDRFVFSSVLRDHDNGYKSSVAKFIEMLPLGKKFNITILSDGDLPSSQKQIEVSNFFTKHIMNSPPLAQKISSLKLVSMGSLEFQKFAHDRYIRFDRHVCQIGVGMAIFERYEVPATTFTVKMRYESTALNIERVALTNLWYEVLEP
;
A
#
# COMPACT_ATOMS: atom_id res chain seq x y z
N MET A 1 7.70 1.04 2.20
CA MET A 1 7.38 -0.34 1.79
C MET A 1 6.91 -0.51 0.35
N LEU A 2 6.28 0.48 -0.28
CA LEU A 2 6.04 0.40 -1.72
C LEU A 2 6.98 1.37 -2.43
N THR A 3 7.52 0.94 -3.55
CA THR A 3 8.34 1.72 -4.46
C THR A 3 7.42 2.47 -5.41
N ASP A 4 7.43 3.80 -5.39
CA ASP A 4 6.87 4.57 -6.50
C ASP A 4 7.85 4.51 -7.66
N PHE A 5 7.37 4.03 -8.81
CA PHE A 5 8.22 3.84 -9.96
C PHE A 5 7.56 4.31 -11.24
N TYR A 6 8.39 4.69 -12.18
CA TYR A 6 8.01 5.03 -13.54
C TYR A 6 8.54 3.94 -14.49
N LEU A 7 7.68 3.47 -15.39
CA LEU A 7 8.09 2.64 -16.53
C LEU A 7 8.30 3.57 -17.71
N ASP A 8 9.56 3.86 -18.04
CA ASP A 8 9.87 4.65 -19.21
C ASP A 8 9.34 3.99 -20.48
N ARG A 9 8.93 4.79 -21.46
CA ARG A 9 8.39 4.26 -22.72
C ARG A 9 9.38 3.32 -23.42
N SER A 10 10.67 3.65 -23.32
CA SER A 10 11.74 2.82 -23.88
C SER A 10 11.76 1.40 -23.37
N VAL A 11 11.20 1.13 -22.17
CA VAL A 11 11.10 -0.24 -21.63
C VAL A 11 10.44 -1.17 -22.63
N PHE A 12 9.35 -0.74 -23.28
CA PHE A 12 8.63 -1.57 -24.24
C PHE A 12 9.41 -1.82 -25.54
N ASP A 13 10.52 -1.11 -25.73
CA ASP A 13 11.45 -1.33 -26.83
C ASP A 13 12.63 -2.25 -26.50
N ALA A 14 12.82 -2.60 -25.22
CA ALA A 14 13.90 -3.46 -24.76
C ALA A 14 13.88 -4.82 -25.45
N ALA A 15 15.03 -5.24 -25.98
CA ALA A 15 15.18 -6.54 -26.65
C ALA A 15 14.74 -7.69 -25.74
N ILE A 16 15.08 -7.63 -24.45
CA ILE A 16 14.73 -8.65 -23.45
C ILE A 16 13.21 -8.83 -23.26
N LEU A 17 12.38 -7.84 -23.61
CA LEU A 17 10.91 -7.95 -23.57
C LEU A 17 10.29 -8.33 -24.93
N LYS A 18 11.08 -8.30 -26.00
CA LYS A 18 10.68 -8.71 -27.35
C LYS A 18 11.09 -10.15 -27.67
N GLU A 19 12.09 -10.67 -26.96
CA GLU A 19 12.58 -12.03 -27.14
C GLU A 19 11.72 -13.08 -26.43
N ASP A 20 11.26 -14.05 -27.20
CA ASP A 20 10.39 -15.12 -26.72
C ASP A 20 11.04 -16.02 -25.66
N SER A 21 12.36 -16.15 -25.69
CA SER A 21 13.20 -16.89 -24.72
C SER A 21 13.30 -16.23 -23.35
N CYS A 22 12.96 -14.93 -23.25
CA CYS A 22 13.11 -14.14 -22.04
C CYS A 22 11.79 -13.97 -21.27
N ALA A 23 10.80 -14.86 -21.48
CA ALA A 23 9.48 -14.77 -20.83
C ALA A 23 9.53 -14.56 -19.30
N ALA A 24 10.54 -15.11 -18.62
CA ALA A 24 10.73 -14.96 -17.18
C ALA A 24 10.90 -13.49 -16.74
N ILE A 25 11.48 -12.61 -17.57
CA ILE A 25 11.66 -11.20 -17.17
C ILE A 25 10.30 -10.48 -17.05
N HIS A 26 9.32 -10.83 -17.89
CA HIS A 26 7.97 -10.30 -17.78
C HIS A 26 7.35 -10.70 -16.43
N ASP A 27 7.55 -11.94 -16.00
CA ASP A 27 7.04 -12.44 -14.72
C ASP A 27 7.64 -11.67 -13.54
N VAL A 28 8.97 -11.46 -13.58
CA VAL A 28 9.69 -10.74 -12.54
C VAL A 28 9.19 -9.30 -12.44
N ILE A 29 9.13 -8.55 -13.55
CA ILE A 29 8.69 -7.14 -13.54
C ILE A 29 7.27 -7.03 -13.01
N LEU A 30 6.37 -7.86 -13.53
CA LEU A 30 4.96 -7.82 -13.15
C LEU A 30 4.78 -8.20 -11.67
N GLU A 31 5.55 -9.14 -11.14
CA GLU A 31 5.48 -9.51 -9.72
C GLU A 31 6.01 -8.39 -8.82
N TYR A 32 7.10 -7.73 -9.21
CA TYR A 32 7.65 -6.58 -8.49
C TYR A 32 6.66 -5.42 -8.44
N TRP A 33 6.04 -5.08 -9.58
CA TRP A 33 4.97 -4.10 -9.62
C TRP A 33 3.81 -4.53 -8.72
N LYS A 34 3.28 -5.73 -8.92
CA LYS A 34 2.09 -6.23 -8.21
C LYS A 34 2.20 -6.16 -6.69
N ARG A 35 3.36 -6.53 -6.14
CA ARG A 35 3.57 -6.67 -4.69
C ARG A 35 4.22 -5.46 -4.03
N TYR A 36 5.16 -4.83 -4.73
CA TYR A 36 6.11 -3.90 -4.12
C TYR A 36 6.11 -2.54 -4.81
N GLY A 37 5.38 -2.38 -5.92
CA GLY A 37 5.42 -1.18 -6.74
C GLY A 37 4.09 -0.43 -6.82
N ILE A 38 4.20 0.87 -7.07
CA ILE A 38 3.09 1.70 -7.54
C ILE A 38 3.58 2.44 -8.77
N LEU A 39 2.95 2.15 -9.91
CA LEU A 39 3.29 2.81 -11.16
C LEU A 39 2.78 4.26 -11.13
N ILE A 40 3.69 5.21 -11.29
CA ILE A 40 3.36 6.63 -11.42
C ILE A 40 3.17 6.94 -12.92
N VAL A 41 1.98 7.39 -13.28
CA VAL A 41 1.57 7.62 -14.67
C VAL A 41 1.11 9.08 -14.84
N PRO A 42 1.58 9.83 -15.85
CA PRO A 42 0.99 11.13 -16.17
C PRO A 42 -0.49 11.00 -16.54
N ASN A 43 -1.34 11.93 -16.11
CA ASN A 43 -2.81 11.86 -16.28
C ASN A 43 -3.27 11.57 -17.73
N SER A 44 -2.52 12.04 -18.73
CA SER A 44 -2.84 11.91 -20.15
C SER A 44 -2.21 10.70 -20.86
N SER A 45 -1.35 9.93 -20.20
CA SER A 45 -0.51 8.91 -20.87
C SER A 45 -1.06 7.48 -20.80
N ALA A 46 -2.26 7.27 -20.25
CA ALA A 46 -2.80 5.92 -20.10
C ALA A 46 -2.97 5.18 -21.43
N GLN A 47 -3.42 5.88 -22.48
CA GLN A 47 -3.56 5.31 -23.82
C GLN A 47 -2.19 4.99 -24.44
N GLU A 48 -1.20 5.86 -24.23
CA GLU A 48 0.18 5.67 -24.71
C GLU A 48 0.83 4.42 -24.11
N TYR A 49 0.60 4.15 -22.81
CA TYR A 49 1.03 2.90 -22.18
C TYR A 49 0.36 1.68 -22.82
N LEU A 50 -0.95 1.73 -23.03
CA LEU A 50 -1.68 0.62 -23.67
C LEU A 50 -1.20 0.37 -25.10
N ASP A 51 -0.87 1.42 -25.85
CA ASP A 51 -0.34 1.29 -27.20
C ASP A 51 1.12 0.79 -27.19
N SER A 52 1.92 1.19 -26.20
CA SER A 52 3.27 0.66 -26.01
C SER A 52 3.24 -0.82 -25.61
N ILE A 53 2.26 -1.27 -24.82
CA ILE A 53 2.10 -2.70 -24.51
C ILE A 53 1.83 -3.53 -25.78
N LYS A 54 1.16 -2.96 -26.79
CA LYS A 54 0.88 -3.67 -28.05
C LYS A 54 2.13 -3.91 -28.91
N THR A 55 3.24 -3.23 -28.64
CA THR A 55 4.52 -3.47 -29.34
C THR A 55 5.23 -4.73 -28.86
N LEU A 56 4.87 -5.24 -27.68
CA LEU A 56 5.36 -6.52 -27.16
C LEU A 56 4.85 -7.69 -28.01
N PRO A 57 5.47 -8.89 -27.91
CA PRO A 57 4.92 -10.09 -28.52
C PRO A 57 3.48 -10.38 -28.06
N PRO A 58 2.55 -10.80 -28.97
CA PRO A 58 1.12 -10.93 -28.65
C PRO A 58 0.79 -11.80 -27.43
N LYS A 59 1.60 -12.83 -27.16
CA LYS A 59 1.42 -13.72 -26.00
C LYS A 59 1.53 -13.01 -24.64
N PHE A 60 2.17 -11.83 -24.60
CA PHE A 60 2.37 -11.05 -23.38
C PHE A 60 1.35 -9.91 -23.21
N HIS A 61 0.62 -9.54 -24.26
CA HIS A 61 -0.30 -8.38 -24.24
C HIS A 61 -1.30 -8.45 -23.09
N GLN A 62 -2.03 -9.56 -22.98
CA GLN A 62 -3.09 -9.70 -21.99
C GLN A 62 -2.56 -9.53 -20.56
N ARG A 63 -1.36 -10.07 -20.28
CA ARG A 63 -0.76 -10.01 -18.95
C ARG A 63 -0.40 -8.58 -18.56
N TRP A 64 0.21 -7.83 -19.47
CA TRP A 64 0.57 -6.44 -19.27
C TRP A 64 -0.65 -5.52 -19.22
N ILE A 65 -1.67 -5.76 -20.05
CA ILE A 65 -2.95 -5.03 -19.98
C ILE A 65 -3.64 -5.27 -18.64
N THR A 66 -3.70 -6.52 -18.17
CA THR A 66 -4.24 -6.86 -16.84
C THR A 66 -3.44 -6.19 -15.73
N ALA A 67 -2.11 -6.24 -15.78
CA ALA A 67 -1.26 -5.54 -14.81
C ALA A 67 -1.53 -4.03 -14.80
N PHE A 68 -1.55 -3.39 -15.97
CA PHE A 68 -1.83 -1.95 -16.08
C PHE A 68 -3.22 -1.58 -15.60
N THR A 69 -4.22 -2.44 -15.84
CA THR A 69 -5.61 -2.20 -15.42
C THR A 69 -5.77 -2.39 -13.92
N ASP A 70 -5.20 -3.46 -13.38
CA ASP A 70 -5.49 -3.90 -12.02
C ASP A 70 -4.44 -3.44 -11.02
N TYR A 71 -3.15 -3.52 -11.32
CA TYR A 71 -2.11 -3.26 -10.31
C TYR A 71 -2.08 -1.79 -9.88
N SER A 72 -1.46 -1.56 -8.73
CA SER A 72 -1.44 -0.24 -8.10
C SER A 72 -0.75 0.77 -9.01
N LYS A 73 -1.47 1.86 -9.28
CA LYS A 73 -1.00 2.98 -10.07
C LYS A 73 -1.54 4.28 -9.49
N PHE A 74 -0.75 5.34 -9.62
CA PHE A 74 -1.13 6.69 -9.25
C PHE A 74 -1.06 7.58 -10.49
N ARG A 75 -2.10 8.38 -10.71
CA ARG A 75 -2.10 9.33 -11.82
C ARG A 75 -1.62 10.68 -11.32
N SER A 76 -0.50 11.16 -11.87
CA SER A 76 0.07 12.46 -11.55
C SER A 76 -0.55 13.54 -12.45
N SER A 77 -0.79 14.72 -11.88
CA SER A 77 -1.06 15.94 -12.66
C SER A 77 0.18 16.47 -13.37
N GLU A 78 1.35 16.11 -12.87
CA GLU A 78 2.64 16.55 -13.40
C GLU A 78 3.06 15.73 -14.61
N HIS A 79 3.92 16.33 -15.43
CA HIS A 79 4.52 15.73 -16.61
C HIS A 79 6.04 15.77 -16.50
N TRP A 80 6.70 14.75 -17.05
CA TRP A 80 8.15 14.66 -17.12
C TRP A 80 8.58 14.08 -18.47
N GLY A 81 9.85 14.29 -18.82
CA GLY A 81 10.44 13.73 -20.05
C GLY A 81 10.81 12.26 -19.89
N GLU A 82 11.00 11.59 -21.02
CA GLU A 82 11.58 10.24 -21.07
C GLU A 82 13.01 10.26 -20.51
N CYS A 83 13.45 9.18 -19.88
CA CYS A 83 14.77 9.07 -19.25
C CYS A 83 15.89 9.36 -20.26
N GLY A 84 15.75 8.87 -21.50
CA GLY A 84 16.71 9.09 -22.58
C GLY A 84 16.85 10.54 -23.05
N SER A 85 15.95 11.44 -22.65
CA SER A 85 16.07 12.88 -22.93
C SER A 85 17.07 13.60 -22.01
N TYR A 86 17.49 12.96 -20.91
CA TYR A 86 18.43 13.52 -19.96
C TYR A 86 19.87 13.13 -20.33
N PRO A 87 20.81 14.08 -20.43
CA PRO A 87 22.14 13.82 -20.95
C PRO A 87 23.08 13.09 -19.99
N SER A 88 22.72 12.99 -18.69
CA SER A 88 23.55 12.32 -17.68
C SER A 88 22.73 11.91 -16.47
N PHE A 89 23.29 11.02 -15.64
CA PHE A 89 22.66 10.59 -14.40
C PHE A 89 22.32 11.76 -13.46
N GLN A 90 23.20 12.75 -13.32
CA GLN A 90 22.94 13.93 -12.45
C GLN A 90 21.79 14.80 -12.95
N LYS A 91 21.43 14.71 -14.24
CA LYS A 91 20.26 15.43 -14.77
C LYS A 91 18.99 14.62 -14.59
N VAL A 92 19.02 13.31 -14.82
CA VAL A 92 17.83 12.46 -14.64
C VAL A 92 17.38 12.39 -13.17
N THR A 93 18.27 12.62 -12.20
CA THR A 93 17.91 12.68 -10.77
C THR A 93 16.89 13.76 -10.43
N SER A 94 16.67 14.77 -11.29
CA SER A 94 15.57 15.73 -11.10
C SER A 94 14.18 15.06 -11.13
N LEU A 95 14.07 13.86 -11.72
CA LEU A 95 12.83 13.08 -11.72
C LEU A 95 12.43 12.58 -10.32
N SER A 96 13.33 12.67 -9.32
CA SER A 96 13.03 12.37 -7.91
C SER A 96 11.87 13.18 -7.34
N GLU A 97 11.54 14.33 -7.94
CA GLU A 97 10.38 15.14 -7.56
C GLU A 97 9.06 14.41 -7.81
N PHE A 98 9.02 13.44 -8.74
CA PHE A 98 7.81 12.73 -9.15
C PHE A 98 7.75 11.29 -8.65
N PHE A 99 8.89 10.59 -8.63
CA PHE A 99 9.01 9.18 -8.22
C PHE A 99 10.46 8.87 -7.83
N THR A 100 10.65 7.84 -6.99
CA THR A 100 11.99 7.47 -6.52
C THR A 100 12.73 6.51 -7.46
N THR A 101 12.02 5.81 -8.35
CA THR A 101 12.62 4.79 -9.23
C THR A 101 12.17 4.94 -10.69
N ALA A 102 13.11 5.08 -11.62
CA ALA A 102 12.86 4.95 -13.06
C ALA A 102 13.32 3.57 -13.55
N LEU A 103 12.45 2.89 -14.30
CA LEU A 103 12.83 1.73 -15.11
C LEU A 103 12.96 2.18 -16.56
N ALA A 104 14.10 1.92 -17.20
CA ALA A 104 14.37 2.26 -18.59
C ALA A 104 14.90 1.06 -19.37
N GLU A 105 14.95 1.18 -20.70
CA GLU A 105 15.67 0.23 -21.54
C GLU A 105 17.15 0.12 -21.12
N ASP A 106 17.73 -1.07 -21.19
CA ASP A 106 19.06 -1.36 -20.62
C ASP A 106 20.18 -0.52 -21.25
N THR A 107 20.15 -0.30 -22.57
CA THR A 107 21.15 0.53 -23.27
C THR A 107 20.97 2.01 -22.94
N ILE A 108 19.72 2.50 -22.82
CA ILE A 108 19.45 3.88 -22.39
C ILE A 108 19.95 4.09 -20.97
N SER A 109 19.63 3.17 -20.06
CA SER A 109 20.10 3.23 -18.68
C SER A 109 21.62 3.21 -18.61
N ALA A 110 22.26 2.33 -19.38
CA ALA A 110 23.72 2.26 -19.49
C ALA A 110 24.33 3.59 -19.95
N VAL A 111 23.82 4.19 -21.02
CA VAL A 111 24.32 5.47 -21.53
C VAL A 111 24.19 6.58 -20.48
N ILE A 112 23.05 6.68 -19.80
CA ILE A 112 22.84 7.68 -18.73
C ILE A 112 23.78 7.43 -17.54
N CYS A 113 24.13 6.17 -17.29
CA CYS A 113 25.03 5.72 -16.22
C CYS A 113 26.49 5.55 -16.67
N ASP A 114 26.92 6.32 -17.67
CA ASP A 114 28.31 6.39 -18.15
C ASP A 114 28.85 5.07 -18.75
N ASN A 115 27.97 4.19 -19.25
CA ASN A 115 28.23 2.87 -19.84
C ASN A 115 28.92 1.84 -18.92
N GLU A 116 29.11 2.15 -17.63
CA GLU A 116 29.72 1.22 -16.68
C GLU A 116 28.70 0.33 -15.97
N LYS A 117 27.44 0.76 -15.88
CA LYS A 117 26.36 0.11 -15.13
C LYS A 117 25.03 0.31 -15.82
N THR A 118 24.11 -0.64 -15.65
CA THR A 118 22.69 -0.47 -16.05
C THR A 118 21.83 -0.01 -14.88
N THR A 119 22.39 0.09 -13.66
CA THR A 119 21.70 0.52 -12.44
C THR A 119 22.54 1.56 -11.69
N ARG A 120 21.90 2.63 -11.21
CA ARG A 120 22.58 3.67 -10.43
C ARG A 120 21.64 4.35 -9.45
N PHE A 121 22.15 4.55 -8.24
CA PHE A 121 21.44 5.17 -7.13
C PHE A 121 22.11 6.49 -6.71
N CYS A 122 21.28 7.50 -6.44
CA CYS A 122 21.69 8.79 -5.92
C CYS A 122 21.34 8.91 -4.44
N PHE A 123 22.34 9.01 -3.56
CA PHE A 123 22.13 9.13 -2.11
C PHE A 123 21.54 10.48 -1.70
N GLU A 124 21.74 11.55 -2.48
CA GLU A 124 21.25 12.88 -2.14
C GLU A 124 19.76 13.03 -2.43
N SER A 125 19.33 12.62 -3.63
CA SER A 125 17.93 12.72 -4.05
C SER A 125 17.10 11.47 -3.77
N PHE A 126 17.74 10.39 -3.28
CA PHE A 126 17.12 9.06 -3.17
C PHE A 126 16.51 8.57 -4.50
N PHE A 127 17.07 8.99 -5.63
CA PHE A 127 16.63 8.56 -6.95
C PHE A 127 17.38 7.31 -7.38
N GLU A 128 16.67 6.40 -8.03
CA GLU A 128 17.23 5.21 -8.64
C GLU A 128 16.86 5.12 -10.13
N LEU A 129 17.85 4.93 -11.00
CA LEU A 129 17.64 4.53 -12.38
C LEU A 129 18.06 3.06 -12.54
N VAL A 130 17.18 2.26 -13.15
CA VAL A 130 17.37 0.82 -13.28
C VAL A 130 17.04 0.41 -14.71
N GLY A 131 17.99 -0.26 -15.36
CA GLY A 131 17.74 -0.96 -16.62
C GLY A 131 16.76 -2.11 -16.38
N ILE A 132 15.81 -2.28 -17.29
CA ILE A 132 14.71 -3.23 -17.10
C ILE A 132 15.19 -4.67 -16.89
N GLY A 133 16.30 -5.08 -17.52
CA GLY A 133 16.91 -6.39 -17.33
C GLY A 133 17.52 -6.59 -15.95
N ALA A 134 17.82 -5.51 -15.24
CA ALA A 134 18.43 -5.49 -13.91
C ALA A 134 17.44 -5.11 -12.79
N ILE A 135 16.13 -5.22 -13.01
CA ILE A 135 15.12 -4.85 -12.00
C ILE A 135 15.32 -5.53 -10.63
N THR A 136 15.86 -6.75 -10.60
CA THR A 136 16.16 -7.48 -9.36
C THR A 136 17.28 -6.85 -8.53
N GLU A 137 18.08 -5.97 -9.13
CA GLU A 137 19.14 -5.22 -8.45
C GLU A 137 18.64 -3.91 -7.83
N SER A 138 17.37 -3.52 -8.10
CA SER A 138 16.81 -2.28 -7.53
C SER A 138 16.84 -2.29 -6.01
N ILE A 139 17.51 -1.28 -5.45
CA ILE A 139 17.60 -0.99 -4.03
C ILE A 139 16.21 -0.73 -3.45
N HIS A 140 15.39 0.08 -4.12
CA HIS A 140 14.06 0.39 -3.61
C HIS A 140 13.13 -0.80 -3.61
N PHE A 141 13.08 -1.56 -4.71
CA PHE A 141 12.23 -2.75 -4.75
C PHE A 141 12.69 -3.82 -3.76
N ASN A 142 13.99 -4.05 -3.58
CA ASN A 142 14.51 -4.98 -2.57
C ASN A 142 14.18 -4.48 -1.15
N THR A 143 14.33 -3.19 -0.88
CA THR A 143 13.94 -2.59 0.41
C THR A 143 12.45 -2.77 0.70
N SER A 144 11.61 -2.58 -0.32
CA SER A 144 10.17 -2.78 -0.27
C SER A 144 9.81 -4.25 0.01
N LYS A 145 10.46 -5.19 -0.68
CA LYS A 145 10.33 -6.63 -0.49
C LYS A 145 10.73 -7.05 0.93
N ASP A 146 11.88 -6.64 1.41
CA ASP A 146 12.35 -6.98 2.76
C ASP A 146 11.43 -6.38 3.82
N SER A 147 11.03 -5.13 3.65
CA SER A 147 10.10 -4.45 4.55
C SER A 147 8.74 -5.15 4.61
N SER A 148 8.32 -5.83 3.54
CA SER A 148 7.03 -6.54 3.47
C SER A 148 6.95 -7.79 4.34
N THR A 149 8.10 -8.31 4.82
CA THR A 149 8.18 -9.55 5.62
C THR A 149 8.96 -9.38 6.92
N LYS A 150 9.66 -8.26 7.10
CA LYS A 150 10.42 -7.98 8.31
C LYS A 150 9.50 -7.65 9.48
N ASP A 151 9.59 -8.46 10.53
CA ASP A 151 8.92 -8.25 11.82
C ASP A 151 9.29 -6.92 12.47
N ILE A 152 8.43 -6.48 13.38
CA ILE A 152 8.59 -5.23 14.10
C ILE A 152 9.17 -5.55 15.47
N ALA A 153 10.35 -4.99 15.75
CA ALA A 153 11.06 -5.22 16.99
C ALA A 153 10.36 -4.55 18.18
N PHE A 154 10.55 -5.13 19.37
CA PHE A 154 10.13 -4.52 20.62
C PHE A 154 10.71 -3.10 20.74
N ASN A 155 9.88 -2.15 21.19
CA ASN A 155 10.23 -0.75 21.40
C ASN A 155 10.65 0.00 20.14
N SER A 156 10.19 -0.47 18.97
CA SER A 156 10.34 0.29 17.74
C SER A 156 9.61 1.63 17.86
N ASP A 157 10.21 2.70 17.32
CA ASP A 157 9.53 3.99 17.20
C ASP A 157 8.33 3.86 16.24
N LEU A 158 7.13 4.16 16.74
CA LEU A 158 5.89 4.08 15.97
C LEU A 158 5.92 4.96 14.71
N ASN A 159 6.56 6.14 14.76
CA ASN A 159 6.69 7.00 13.58
C ASN A 159 7.55 6.32 12.52
N LYS A 160 8.65 5.67 12.93
CA LYS A 160 9.49 4.91 12.02
C LYS A 160 8.75 3.71 11.43
N VAL A 161 8.03 2.95 12.26
CA VAL A 161 7.17 1.85 11.80
C VAL A 161 6.15 2.36 10.77
N TRP A 162 5.52 3.50 11.03
CA TRP A 162 4.56 4.11 10.09
C TRP A 162 5.21 4.46 8.76
N GLN A 163 6.33 5.17 8.78
CA GLN A 163 7.04 5.56 7.57
C GLN A 163 7.47 4.34 6.75
N GLU A 164 8.03 3.33 7.41
CA GLU A 164 8.53 2.13 6.75
C GLU A 164 7.41 1.24 6.21
N LYS A 165 6.35 1.00 7.00
CA LYS A 165 5.35 -0.05 6.74
C LYS A 165 4.02 0.45 6.16
N PHE A 166 3.56 1.65 6.51
CA PHE A 166 2.18 2.07 6.22
C PHE A 166 2.07 3.32 5.34
N ASN A 167 2.99 4.29 5.47
CA ASN A 167 2.86 5.61 4.87
C ASN A 167 2.57 5.57 3.37
N LYS A 168 3.38 4.84 2.60
CA LYS A 168 3.20 4.71 1.13
C LYS A 168 1.82 4.16 0.77
N PHE A 169 1.26 3.18 1.50
CA PHE A 169 -0.09 2.73 1.20
C PHE A 169 -1.13 3.83 1.36
N THR A 170 -1.03 4.62 2.42
CA THR A 170 -1.99 5.71 2.71
C THR A 170 -1.85 6.88 1.74
N GLN A 171 -0.66 7.13 1.21
CA GLN A 171 -0.43 8.13 0.16
C GLN A 171 -1.24 7.81 -1.10
N PHE A 172 -1.32 6.55 -1.51
CA PHE A 172 -1.93 6.17 -2.79
C PHE A 172 -3.33 5.53 -2.68
N ASN A 173 -3.72 5.00 -1.52
CA ASN A 173 -5.02 4.36 -1.32
C ASN A 173 -5.91 5.20 -0.41
N SER A 174 -7.23 5.20 -0.65
CA SER A 174 -8.23 5.87 0.21
C SER A 174 -9.18 4.88 0.89
N LYS A 175 -9.11 3.59 0.57
CA LYS A 175 -9.96 2.55 1.15
C LYS A 175 -9.15 1.71 2.14
N ILE A 176 -9.58 1.71 3.40
CA ILE A 176 -8.92 1.02 4.50
C ILE A 176 -9.93 0.04 5.12
N PHE A 177 -9.51 -1.20 5.30
CA PHE A 177 -10.28 -2.20 6.06
C PHE A 177 -9.44 -2.71 7.22
N ILE A 178 -9.94 -2.60 8.43
CA ILE A 178 -9.30 -3.06 9.66
C ILE A 178 -10.08 -4.28 10.14
N SER A 179 -9.42 -5.42 10.28
CA SER A 179 -9.98 -6.60 10.92
C SER A 179 -9.15 -6.94 12.14
N ASP A 180 -9.74 -6.76 13.33
CA ASP A 180 -9.12 -7.12 14.58
C ASP A 180 -10.20 -7.26 15.66
N ARG A 181 -10.23 -8.44 16.30
CA ARG A 181 -11.22 -8.81 17.31
C ARG A 181 -11.28 -7.83 18.47
N PHE A 182 -10.15 -7.22 18.85
CA PHE A 182 -10.04 -6.51 20.11
C PHE A 182 -10.29 -5.00 20.01
N VAL A 183 -10.45 -4.46 18.80
CA VAL A 183 -10.59 -3.01 18.58
C VAL A 183 -11.72 -2.41 19.42
N PHE A 184 -12.93 -2.97 19.35
CA PHE A 184 -14.09 -2.42 20.06
C PHE A 184 -13.95 -2.50 21.59
N SER A 185 -13.42 -3.59 22.13
CA SER A 185 -13.11 -3.66 23.56
C SER A 185 -11.99 -2.71 23.97
N SER A 186 -10.95 -2.56 23.15
CA SER A 186 -9.81 -1.67 23.44
C SER A 186 -10.23 -0.20 23.42
N VAL A 187 -11.07 0.25 22.48
CA VAL A 187 -11.51 1.66 22.42
C VAL A 187 -12.31 2.05 23.66
N LEU A 188 -13.21 1.19 24.14
CA LEU A 188 -14.00 1.45 25.34
C LEU A 188 -13.11 1.47 26.59
N ARG A 189 -12.27 0.44 26.75
CA ARG A 189 -11.30 0.36 27.85
C ARG A 189 -10.39 1.57 27.89
N ASP A 190 -9.86 1.99 26.75
CA ASP A 190 -8.96 3.14 26.69
C ASP A 190 -9.71 4.44 27.02
N HIS A 191 -10.95 4.59 26.54
CA HIS A 191 -11.81 5.73 26.88
C HIS A 191 -12.08 5.84 28.38
N ASP A 192 -12.47 4.74 29.03
CA ASP A 192 -12.78 4.69 30.47
C ASP A 192 -11.57 5.08 31.32
N ASN A 193 -10.37 4.78 30.85
CA ASN A 193 -9.12 5.13 31.51
C ASN A 193 -8.54 6.49 31.08
N GLY A 194 -9.26 7.27 30.27
CA GLY A 194 -8.82 8.59 29.80
C GLY A 194 -7.68 8.56 28.77
N TYR A 195 -7.45 7.42 28.11
CA TYR A 195 -6.40 7.25 27.11
C TYR A 195 -6.92 7.44 25.68
N LYS A 196 -6.02 7.88 24.80
CA LYS A 196 -6.28 7.92 23.36
C LYS A 196 -6.25 6.50 22.78
N SER A 197 -7.32 6.11 22.09
CA SER A 197 -7.43 4.79 21.49
C SER A 197 -6.49 4.57 20.31
N SER A 198 -6.18 3.31 20.02
CA SER A 198 -5.38 2.90 18.85
C SER A 198 -5.96 3.39 17.53
N VAL A 199 -7.29 3.40 17.39
CA VAL A 199 -7.97 3.88 16.19
C VAL A 199 -7.79 5.39 16.02
N ALA A 200 -7.93 6.17 17.09
CA ALA A 200 -7.70 7.61 17.03
C ALA A 200 -6.26 7.91 16.62
N LYS A 201 -5.27 7.23 17.22
CA LYS A 201 -3.85 7.36 16.85
C LYS A 201 -3.59 6.97 15.39
N PHE A 202 -4.16 5.86 14.93
CA PHE A 202 -4.06 5.46 13.53
C PHE A 202 -4.58 6.54 12.58
N ILE A 203 -5.74 7.13 12.87
CA ILE A 203 -6.31 8.23 12.07
C ILE A 203 -5.43 9.49 12.15
N GLU A 204 -4.82 9.78 13.29
CA GLU A 204 -3.86 10.88 13.44
C GLU A 204 -2.64 10.72 12.52
N MET A 205 -2.20 9.49 12.27
CA MET A 205 -1.07 9.21 11.38
C MET A 205 -1.44 9.26 9.89
N LEU A 206 -2.73 9.21 9.53
CA LEU A 206 -3.18 9.37 8.14
C LEU A 206 -2.79 10.75 7.60
N PRO A 207 -2.43 10.85 6.30
CA PRO A 207 -1.99 12.11 5.70
C PRO A 207 -3.09 13.18 5.74
N LEU A 208 -2.68 14.43 5.92
CA LEU A 208 -3.56 15.60 5.82
C LEU A 208 -3.96 15.85 4.36
N GLY A 209 -5.10 16.51 4.14
CA GLY A 209 -5.60 16.85 2.80
C GLY A 209 -6.21 15.67 2.02
N LYS A 210 -6.24 14.47 2.61
CA LYS A 210 -6.84 13.27 2.01
C LYS A 210 -7.90 12.67 2.93
N LYS A 211 -9.05 12.29 2.36
CA LYS A 211 -10.12 11.60 3.07
C LYS A 211 -10.11 10.10 2.80
N PHE A 212 -10.43 9.32 3.82
CA PHE A 212 -10.40 7.86 3.81
C PHE A 212 -11.78 7.25 4.07
N ASN A 213 -12.10 6.18 3.35
CA ASN A 213 -13.21 5.29 3.66
C ASN A 213 -12.67 4.16 4.53
N ILE A 214 -13.02 4.17 5.81
CA ILE A 214 -12.49 3.24 6.81
C ILE A 214 -13.58 2.27 7.19
N THR A 215 -13.33 0.97 7.09
CA THR A 215 -14.19 -0.07 7.64
C THR A 215 -13.48 -0.78 8.78
N ILE A 216 -14.13 -0.89 9.93
CA ILE A 216 -13.61 -1.59 11.11
C ILE A 216 -14.50 -2.80 11.39
N LEU A 217 -13.93 -3.99 11.27
CA LEU A 217 -14.54 -5.25 11.65
C LEU A 217 -13.93 -5.72 12.97
N SER A 218 -14.77 -5.82 14.00
CA SER A 218 -14.35 -6.21 15.35
C SER A 218 -15.46 -6.94 16.10
N ASP A 219 -15.15 -7.46 17.28
CA ASP A 219 -16.11 -8.11 18.16
C ASP A 219 -16.92 -7.06 18.93
N GLY A 220 -18.13 -6.77 18.46
CA GLY A 220 -19.06 -5.80 19.06
C GLY A 220 -20.28 -6.43 19.70
N ASP A 221 -20.24 -7.75 19.93
CA ASP A 221 -21.37 -8.55 20.42
C ASP A 221 -22.58 -8.52 19.45
N LEU A 222 -23.71 -9.09 19.88
CA LEU A 222 -24.96 -9.19 19.11
C LEU A 222 -25.55 -7.81 18.78
N PRO A 223 -26.38 -7.72 17.72
CA PRO A 223 -27.13 -6.52 17.39
C PRO A 223 -27.96 -5.99 18.57
N SER A 224 -27.97 -4.67 18.75
CA SER A 224 -28.61 -3.92 19.83
C SER A 224 -28.07 -4.21 21.24
N SER A 225 -26.87 -4.81 21.35
CA SER A 225 -26.21 -4.97 22.64
C SER A 225 -25.75 -3.63 23.22
N GLN A 226 -25.60 -3.59 24.55
CA GLN A 226 -25.07 -2.42 25.24
C GLN A 226 -23.67 -2.02 24.72
N LYS A 227 -22.82 -3.02 24.49
CA LYS A 227 -21.47 -2.82 23.95
C LYS A 227 -21.49 -2.13 22.59
N GLN A 228 -22.39 -2.54 21.71
CA GLN A 228 -22.54 -1.90 20.40
C GLN A 228 -22.93 -0.43 20.54
N ILE A 229 -23.92 -0.11 21.38
CA ILE A 229 -24.37 1.26 21.62
C ILE A 229 -23.22 2.12 22.15
N GLU A 230 -22.43 1.60 23.08
CA GLU A 230 -21.25 2.28 23.62
C GLU A 230 -20.17 2.52 22.56
N VAL A 231 -19.88 1.52 21.72
CA VAL A 231 -18.92 1.63 20.61
C VAL A 231 -19.37 2.70 19.62
N SER A 232 -20.62 2.64 19.17
CA SER A 232 -21.20 3.63 18.25
C SER A 232 -21.14 5.03 18.83
N ASN A 233 -21.53 5.19 20.09
CA ASN A 233 -21.43 6.46 20.80
C ASN A 233 -19.99 6.97 20.90
N PHE A 234 -19.03 6.09 21.17
CA PHE A 234 -17.61 6.45 21.22
C PHE A 234 -17.14 7.00 19.87
N PHE A 235 -17.39 6.27 18.78
CA PHE A 235 -16.96 6.69 17.45
C PHE A 235 -17.63 7.99 17.01
N THR A 236 -18.93 8.14 17.24
CA THR A 236 -19.65 9.38 16.94
C THR A 236 -19.09 10.56 17.73
N LYS A 237 -18.97 10.45 19.06
CA LYS A 237 -18.59 11.57 19.92
C LYS A 237 -17.11 11.92 19.87
N HIS A 238 -16.23 10.93 19.75
CA HIS A 238 -14.78 11.13 19.92
C HIS A 238 -13.97 11.00 18.63
N ILE A 239 -14.52 10.39 17.58
CA ILE A 239 -13.85 10.30 16.28
C ILE A 239 -14.52 11.23 15.26
N MET A 240 -15.82 11.06 15.02
CA MET A 240 -16.54 11.82 13.98
C MET A 240 -16.81 13.27 14.38
N ASN A 241 -17.06 13.54 15.67
CA ASN A 241 -17.20 14.91 16.18
C ASN A 241 -15.87 15.56 16.60
N SER A 242 -14.73 14.92 16.32
CA SER A 242 -13.40 15.48 16.59
C SER A 242 -12.82 16.05 15.30
N PRO A 243 -12.81 17.40 15.10
CA PRO A 243 -12.39 17.99 13.82
C PRO A 243 -11.00 17.54 13.33
N PRO A 244 -9.97 17.38 14.19
CA PRO A 244 -8.65 16.90 13.76
C PRO A 244 -8.69 15.50 13.11
N LEU A 245 -9.62 14.64 13.53
CA LEU A 245 -9.78 13.27 13.04
C LEU A 245 -10.79 13.20 11.89
N ALA A 246 -11.97 13.79 12.09
CA ALA A 246 -13.10 13.75 11.16
C ALA A 246 -12.76 14.32 9.79
N GLN A 247 -11.91 15.35 9.72
CA GLN A 247 -11.46 15.93 8.45
C GLN A 247 -10.73 14.93 7.53
N LYS A 248 -10.19 13.83 8.08
CA LYS A 248 -9.50 12.76 7.35
C LYS A 248 -10.42 11.61 6.98
N ILE A 249 -11.67 11.62 7.41
CA ILE A 249 -12.62 10.53 7.20
C ILE A 249 -13.63 10.99 6.14
N SER A 250 -13.81 10.16 5.12
CA SER A 250 -14.92 10.31 4.16
C SER A 250 -16.13 9.51 4.63
N SER A 251 -15.89 8.29 5.12
CA SER A 251 -16.91 7.44 5.72
C SER A 251 -16.23 6.50 6.72
N LEU A 252 -16.92 6.21 7.81
CA LEU A 252 -16.50 5.23 8.80
C LEU A 252 -17.59 4.18 8.95
N LYS A 253 -17.29 2.94 8.52
CA LYS A 253 -18.19 1.80 8.66
C LYS A 253 -17.74 0.93 9.83
N LEU A 254 -18.59 0.77 10.82
CA LEU A 254 -18.38 -0.16 11.93
C LEU A 254 -19.14 -1.45 11.64
N VAL A 255 -18.47 -2.59 11.74
CA VAL A 255 -19.05 -3.91 11.52
C VAL A 255 -18.83 -4.75 12.76
N SER A 256 -19.92 -5.16 13.41
CA SER A 256 -19.87 -6.04 14.58
C SER A 256 -20.02 -7.49 14.15
N MET A 257 -19.09 -8.34 14.57
CA MET A 257 -19.19 -9.79 14.44
C MET A 257 -19.23 -10.43 15.83
N GLY A 258 -20.11 -11.42 16.02
CA GLY A 258 -20.15 -12.19 17.26
C GLY A 258 -18.83 -12.91 17.53
N SER A 259 -18.48 -13.06 18.81
CA SER A 259 -17.22 -13.70 19.24
C SER A 259 -17.00 -15.10 18.65
N LEU A 260 -18.05 -15.92 18.54
CA LEU A 260 -17.94 -17.30 18.00
C LEU A 260 -17.67 -17.31 16.49
N GLU A 261 -18.27 -16.39 15.75
CA GLU A 261 -18.00 -16.19 14.33
C GLU A 261 -16.59 -15.65 14.11
N PHE A 262 -16.17 -14.67 14.93
CA PHE A 262 -14.83 -14.09 14.83
C PHE A 262 -13.75 -15.12 15.18
N GLN A 263 -14.00 -16.03 16.13
CA GLN A 263 -13.07 -17.10 16.50
C GLN A 263 -12.65 -17.98 15.31
N LYS A 264 -13.51 -18.16 14.31
CA LYS A 264 -13.18 -18.89 13.07
C LYS A 264 -12.06 -18.21 12.26
N PHE A 265 -11.82 -16.93 12.52
CA PHE A 265 -10.85 -16.07 11.84
C PHE A 265 -9.90 -15.34 12.80
N ALA A 266 -9.87 -15.71 14.10
CA ALA A 266 -9.28 -14.90 15.17
C ALA A 266 -7.76 -14.72 15.09
N HIS A 267 -7.08 -15.50 14.25
CA HIS A 267 -5.64 -15.39 14.01
C HIS A 267 -5.29 -14.38 12.91
N ASP A 268 -6.27 -13.91 12.12
CA ASP A 268 -6.04 -13.01 11.00
C ASP A 268 -6.37 -11.56 11.40
N ARG A 269 -5.45 -10.93 12.14
CA ARG A 269 -5.49 -9.50 12.43
C ARG A 269 -4.77 -8.73 11.34
N TYR A 270 -5.44 -7.80 10.68
CA TYR A 270 -4.85 -7.09 9.56
C TYR A 270 -5.43 -5.70 9.32
N ILE A 271 -4.64 -4.89 8.61
CA ILE A 271 -5.06 -3.65 7.98
C ILE A 271 -4.87 -3.82 6.48
N ARG A 272 -5.95 -3.68 5.71
CA ARG A 272 -5.92 -3.80 4.25
C ARG A 272 -6.04 -2.43 3.60
N PHE A 273 -5.12 -2.15 2.69
CA PHE A 273 -5.11 -0.99 1.80
C PHE A 273 -5.36 -1.47 0.37
N ASP A 274 -6.58 -1.25 -0.12
CA ASP A 274 -7.06 -1.80 -1.39
C ASP A 274 -6.81 -3.32 -1.49
N ARG A 275 -5.79 -3.74 -2.24
CA ARG A 275 -5.42 -5.15 -2.48
C ARG A 275 -4.28 -5.68 -1.60
N HIS A 276 -3.64 -4.83 -0.80
CA HIS A 276 -2.54 -5.21 0.09
C HIS A 276 -3.04 -5.43 1.51
N VAL A 277 -2.82 -6.63 2.05
CA VAL A 277 -3.21 -7.02 3.40
C VAL A 277 -1.97 -7.03 4.29
N CYS A 278 -1.89 -6.08 5.22
CA CYS A 278 -0.84 -6.03 6.23
C CYS A 278 -1.29 -6.84 7.45
N GLN A 279 -0.82 -8.07 7.57
CA GLN A 279 -1.05 -8.92 8.74
C GLN A 279 -0.12 -8.49 9.87
N ILE A 280 -0.68 -8.26 11.06
CA ILE A 280 0.04 -7.74 12.23
C ILE A 280 -0.32 -8.65 13.40
N GLY A 281 0.64 -9.35 13.98
CA GLY A 281 0.38 -10.32 15.06
C GLY A 281 -0.42 -9.75 16.24
N VAL A 282 -0.11 -8.51 16.65
CA VAL A 282 -0.83 -7.80 17.72
C VAL A 282 -2.06 -7.02 17.23
N GLY A 283 -2.27 -6.92 15.91
CA GLY A 283 -3.35 -6.12 15.32
C GLY A 283 -3.20 -4.61 15.57
N MET A 284 -4.31 -3.94 15.87
CA MET A 284 -4.37 -2.51 16.15
C MET A 284 -3.70 -2.12 17.47
N ALA A 285 -3.36 -3.10 18.32
CA ALA A 285 -2.60 -2.85 19.54
C ALA A 285 -1.21 -2.24 19.27
N ILE A 286 -0.69 -2.37 18.03
CA ILE A 286 0.54 -1.68 17.60
C ILE A 286 0.45 -0.14 17.73
N PHE A 287 -0.75 0.42 17.67
CA PHE A 287 -1.01 1.86 17.83
C PHE A 287 -1.46 2.21 19.25
N GLU A 288 -1.45 1.31 20.23
CA GLU A 288 -1.86 1.63 21.60
C GLU A 288 -0.79 2.48 22.33
N ARG A 289 -0.96 2.66 23.65
CA ARG A 289 -0.14 3.56 24.48
C ARG A 289 1.23 3.01 24.86
N TYR A 290 1.37 1.70 24.88
CA TYR A 290 2.59 1.04 25.32
C TYR A 290 3.65 1.11 24.23
N GLU A 291 4.89 0.84 24.62
CA GLU A 291 5.97 0.66 23.65
C GLU A 291 5.55 -0.38 22.60
N VAL A 292 5.95 -0.17 21.35
CA VAL A 292 5.54 -1.06 20.25
C VAL A 292 5.94 -2.49 20.61
N PRO A 293 4.99 -3.42 20.76
CA PRO A 293 5.33 -4.79 21.13
C PRO A 293 6.09 -5.46 19.99
N ALA A 294 6.94 -6.41 20.34
CA ALA A 294 7.47 -7.32 19.32
C ALA A 294 6.28 -8.01 18.63
N THR A 295 6.18 -7.85 17.31
CA THR A 295 5.06 -8.40 16.55
C THR A 295 5.51 -8.89 15.19
N THR A 296 4.89 -9.99 14.77
CA THR A 296 5.01 -10.44 13.40
C THR A 296 4.37 -9.43 12.45
N PHE A 297 4.98 -9.26 11.28
CA PHE A 297 4.46 -8.39 10.23
C PHE A 297 4.65 -9.02 8.86
N THR A 298 3.57 -9.10 8.09
CA THR A 298 3.66 -9.61 6.72
C THR A 298 2.65 -8.94 5.80
N VAL A 299 3.04 -8.69 4.56
CA VAL A 299 2.15 -8.18 3.52
C VAL A 299 1.82 -9.30 2.55
N LYS A 300 0.54 -9.48 2.29
CA LYS A 300 0.04 -10.43 1.30
C LYS A 300 -0.88 -9.71 0.31
N MET A 301 -0.98 -10.25 -0.89
CA MET A 301 -2.06 -9.83 -1.77
C MET A 301 -3.38 -10.38 -1.21
N ARG A 302 -4.47 -9.65 -1.38
CA ARG A 302 -5.78 -10.01 -0.82
C ARG A 302 -6.21 -11.44 -1.16
N TYR A 303 -5.95 -11.89 -2.39
CA TYR A 303 -6.29 -13.24 -2.86
C TYR A 303 -5.42 -14.36 -2.26
N GLU A 304 -4.28 -14.02 -1.65
CA GLU A 304 -3.36 -14.94 -0.97
C GLU A 304 -3.66 -15.04 0.53
N SER A 305 -4.62 -14.25 0.99
CA SER A 305 -5.01 -14.15 2.40
C SER A 305 -6.44 -14.64 2.60
N THR A 306 -6.80 -14.88 3.85
CA THR A 306 -8.17 -15.17 4.27
C THR A 306 -9.08 -13.94 4.26
N ALA A 307 -8.54 -12.74 3.99
CA ALA A 307 -9.27 -11.47 4.05
C ALA A 307 -10.52 -11.46 3.15
N LEU A 308 -10.46 -12.06 1.96
CA LEU A 308 -11.62 -12.14 1.06
C LEU A 308 -12.76 -12.96 1.68
N ASN A 309 -12.44 -14.05 2.38
CA ASN A 309 -13.43 -14.87 3.07
C ASN A 309 -14.01 -14.15 4.29
N ILE A 310 -13.15 -13.55 5.12
CA ILE A 310 -13.54 -12.79 6.31
C ILE A 310 -14.49 -11.65 5.92
N GLU A 311 -14.10 -10.85 4.94
CA GLU A 311 -14.87 -9.70 4.48
C GLU A 311 -16.19 -10.10 3.84
N ARG A 312 -16.22 -11.21 3.09
CA ARG A 312 -17.46 -11.74 2.53
C ARG A 312 -18.43 -12.14 3.64
N VAL A 313 -17.97 -12.92 4.62
CA VAL A 313 -18.79 -13.32 5.78
C VAL A 313 -19.28 -12.10 6.55
N ALA A 314 -18.41 -11.10 6.72
CA ALA A 314 -18.75 -9.87 7.40
C ALA A 314 -19.81 -9.03 6.66
N LEU A 315 -19.84 -9.09 5.33
CA LEU A 315 -20.80 -8.34 4.52
C LEU A 315 -22.13 -9.06 4.30
N THR A 316 -22.20 -10.38 4.50
CA THR A 316 -23.43 -11.17 4.28
C THR A 316 -24.26 -11.39 5.54
N ASN A 317 -23.66 -11.36 6.74
CA ASN A 317 -24.31 -11.88 7.96
C ASN A 317 -24.25 -10.95 9.18
N LEU A 318 -23.82 -9.70 9.04
CA LEU A 318 -23.56 -8.83 10.20
C LEU A 318 -24.28 -7.49 10.14
N TRP A 319 -24.56 -6.98 11.34
CA TRP A 319 -24.94 -5.59 11.53
C TRP A 319 -23.76 -4.66 11.19
N TYR A 320 -24.09 -3.54 10.57
CA TYR A 320 -23.15 -2.46 10.33
C TYR A 320 -23.78 -1.10 10.55
N GLU A 321 -22.97 -0.14 10.94
CA GLU A 321 -23.30 1.27 11.00
C GLU A 321 -22.35 2.05 10.10
N VAL A 322 -22.89 3.03 9.37
CA VAL A 322 -22.11 3.95 8.57
C VAL A 322 -22.24 5.31 9.21
N LEU A 323 -21.10 5.86 9.60
CA LEU A 323 -20.97 7.21 10.15
C LEU A 323 -20.33 8.10 9.08
N GLU A 324 -20.96 9.24 8.85
CA GLU A 324 -20.48 10.27 7.93
C GLU A 324 -20.19 11.55 8.74
N PRO A 325 -19.13 12.32 8.36
CA PRO A 325 -18.73 13.53 9.08
C PRO A 325 -19.77 14.65 9.09
#